data_AF-S4RCT6-F1
#
_entry.id   AF-S4RCT6-F1
#
_cell.length_a   1.000
_cell.length_b   1.000
_cell.length_c   1.000
_cell.angle_alpha   90.00
_cell.angle_beta   90.00
_cell.angle_gamma   90.00
#
_symmetry.space_group_name_H-M   'P 1'
#
loop_
_entity.id
_entity.type
_entity.pdbx_description
1 polymer ?
#
loop_
_entity_poly.entity_id
_entity_poly.type
_entity_poly.pdbx_seq_one_letter_code
_entity_poly.pdbx_strand_id
1 'polypeptide(L)'
;RDVDSIAFGNVVGLILNIPSSMRWGPLQLPLKRKHWIGVRQVAGVYYNLDSKLKAPQRIGCEDELRRFLKEQFSGKHCELLLVVSIEVEAEQSWRRDE
;
A
#
# COMPACT_ATOMS: atom_id res chain seq x y z
N ARG A 1 -5.26 14.38 1.68
CA ARG A 1 -5.47 13.33 2.70
C ARG A 1 -4.11 12.78 3.03
N ASP A 2 -3.66 13.00 4.26
CA ASP A 2 -2.30 12.68 4.69
C ASP A 2 -2.20 11.21 5.14
N VAL A 3 -1.14 10.52 4.73
CA VAL A 3 -0.80 9.17 5.22
C VAL A 3 -0.62 9.20 6.73
N ASP A 4 -0.17 10.33 7.27
CA ASP A 4 0.07 10.52 8.69
C ASP A 4 -1.20 10.43 9.56
N SER A 5 -2.38 10.66 8.96
CA SER A 5 -3.67 10.50 9.62
C SER A 5 -4.12 9.05 9.82
N ILE A 6 -3.41 8.05 9.27
CA ILE A 6 -3.81 6.63 9.36
C ILE A 6 -3.27 6.00 10.64
N ALA A 7 -4.14 5.37 11.43
CA ALA A 7 -3.82 4.56 12.59
C ALA A 7 -3.59 3.09 12.17
N PHE A 8 -2.37 2.76 11.70
CA PHE A 8 -2.08 1.43 11.13
C PHE A 8 -2.24 0.25 12.10
N GLY A 9 -2.21 0.50 13.41
CA GLY A 9 -2.51 -0.53 14.41
C GLY A 9 -3.92 -1.12 14.31
N ASN A 10 -4.88 -0.35 13.77
CA ASN A 10 -6.26 -0.79 13.54
C ASN A 10 -6.50 -1.28 12.11
N VAL A 11 -5.46 -1.32 11.27
CA VAL A 11 -5.55 -1.71 9.86
C VAL A 11 -5.05 -3.14 9.69
N VAL A 12 -5.91 -4.01 9.16
CA VAL A 12 -5.54 -5.39 8.82
C VAL A 12 -4.55 -5.38 7.65
N GLY A 13 -4.84 -4.64 6.59
CA GLY A 13 -3.97 -4.59 5.43
C GLY A 13 -4.26 -3.42 4.55
N LEU A 14 -3.44 -3.26 3.53
CA LEU A 14 -3.61 -2.22 2.54
C LEU A 14 -3.68 -2.85 1.16
N ILE A 15 -4.54 -2.30 0.33
CA ILE A 15 -4.60 -2.61 -1.10
C ILE A 15 -4.30 -1.31 -1.84
N LEU A 16 -3.22 -1.31 -2.63
CA LEU A 16 -2.82 -0.14 -3.39
C LEU A 16 -3.07 -0.37 -4.88
N ASN A 17 -3.58 0.64 -5.56
CA ASN A 17 -3.70 0.69 -7.00
C ASN A 17 -2.60 1.56 -7.61
N ILE A 18 -1.48 0.97 -8.00
CA ILE A 18 -0.32 1.70 -8.51
C ILE A 18 -0.21 1.63 -10.03
N PRO A 19 0.31 2.65 -10.72
CA PRO A 19 0.61 2.55 -12.13
C PRO A 19 1.76 1.57 -12.38
N SER A 20 1.63 0.72 -13.39
CA SER A 20 2.61 -0.27 -13.77
C SER A 20 2.86 -0.23 -15.29
N SER A 21 4.13 -0.27 -15.67
CA SER A 21 4.53 -0.43 -17.08
C SER A 21 4.45 -1.89 -17.50
N MET A 22 4.14 -2.10 -18.77
CA MET A 22 4.08 -3.43 -19.36
C MET A 22 5.43 -3.78 -19.99
N ARG A 23 6.02 -4.90 -19.57
CA ARG A 23 7.24 -5.46 -20.18
C ARG A 23 6.83 -6.58 -21.14
N TRP A 24 7.21 -6.45 -22.42
CA TRP A 24 7.08 -7.49 -23.44
C TRP A 24 8.48 -7.88 -23.89
N GLY A 25 9.10 -8.86 -23.22
CA GLY A 25 10.50 -9.20 -23.46
C GLY A 25 11.43 -7.99 -23.22
N PRO A 26 12.30 -7.62 -24.18
CA PRO A 26 13.20 -6.48 -24.03
C PRO A 26 12.50 -5.12 -24.15
N LEU A 27 11.25 -5.07 -24.62
CA LEU A 27 10.53 -3.83 -24.88
C LEU A 27 9.70 -3.39 -23.66
N GLN A 28 9.95 -2.17 -23.18
CA GLN A 28 9.05 -1.49 -22.25
C GLN A 28 8.06 -0.66 -23.05
N LEU A 29 6.80 -1.10 -23.10
CA LEU A 29 5.76 -0.33 -23.77
C LEU A 29 5.31 0.83 -22.86
N PRO A 30 5.03 2.03 -23.43
CA PRO A 30 4.55 3.19 -22.68
C PRO A 30 3.09 3.06 -22.21
N LEU A 31 2.52 1.84 -22.24
CA LEU A 31 1.16 1.58 -21.78
C LEU A 31 1.15 1.49 -20.25
N LYS A 32 0.64 2.56 -19.61
CA LYS A 32 0.43 2.59 -18.15
C LYS A 32 -0.88 1.88 -17.83
N ARG A 33 -0.80 0.74 -17.15
CA ARG A 33 -1.97 0.07 -16.57
C ARG A 33 -1.97 0.21 -15.06
N LYS A 34 -3.15 0.15 -14.47
CA LYS A 34 -3.33 -0.01 -13.03
C LYS A 34 -2.91 -1.42 -12.60
N HIS A 35 -2.31 -1.53 -11.43
CA HIS A 35 -1.82 -2.78 -10.85
C HIS A 35 -2.09 -2.77 -9.35
N TRP A 36 -2.75 -3.82 -8.88
CA TRP A 36 -3.10 -3.98 -7.48
C TRP A 36 -1.98 -4.69 -6.74
N ILE A 37 -1.56 -4.12 -5.61
CA ILE A 37 -0.62 -4.75 -4.69
C ILE A 37 -1.22 -4.81 -3.28
N GLY A 38 -0.93 -5.89 -2.58
CA GLY A 38 -1.25 -6.01 -1.15
C GLY A 38 -0.07 -5.58 -0.29
N VAL A 39 -0.34 -4.93 0.83
CA VAL A 39 0.64 -4.71 1.90
C VAL A 39 0.05 -5.21 3.21
N ARG A 40 0.83 -5.99 3.96
CA ARG A 40 0.38 -6.61 5.22
C ARG A 40 1.52 -6.69 6.22
N GLN A 41 1.18 -6.50 7.49
CA GLN A 41 2.06 -6.78 8.61
C GLN A 41 2.03 -8.27 8.97
N VAL A 42 3.21 -8.87 9.12
CA VAL A 42 3.40 -10.23 9.62
C VAL A 42 4.50 -10.18 10.67
N ALA A 43 4.20 -10.64 11.89
CA ALA A 43 5.13 -10.63 13.02
C ALA A 43 5.83 -9.27 13.24
N GLY A 44 5.06 -8.17 13.20
CA GLY A 44 5.57 -6.82 13.43
C GLY A 44 6.20 -6.13 12.21
N VAL A 45 6.36 -6.82 11.08
CA VAL A 45 7.04 -6.29 9.88
C VAL A 45 6.06 -6.18 8.71
N TYR A 46 6.02 -5.03 8.04
CA TYR A 46 5.23 -4.83 6.82
C TYR A 46 5.96 -5.36 5.59
N TYR A 47 5.20 -6.00 4.70
CA TYR A 47 5.68 -6.55 3.44
C TYR A 47 4.85 -6.06 2.27
N ASN A 48 5.52 -5.77 1.14
CA ASN A 48 4.91 -5.66 -0.16
C ASN A 48 4.69 -7.07 -0.73
N LEU A 49 3.43 -7.39 -1.01
CA LEU A 49 2.95 -8.67 -1.53
C LEU A 49 2.53 -8.55 -3.01
N ASP A 50 3.14 -7.64 -3.76
CA ASP A 50 2.98 -7.55 -5.22
C ASP A 50 3.27 -8.91 -5.87
N SER A 51 2.28 -9.44 -6.59
CA SER A 51 2.36 -10.73 -7.30
C SER A 51 3.41 -10.78 -8.42
N LYS A 52 3.99 -9.63 -8.81
CA LYS A 52 5.12 -9.56 -9.75
C LYS A 52 6.47 -9.78 -9.09
N LEU A 53 6.55 -9.71 -7.76
CA LEU A 53 7.79 -9.99 -7.04
C LEU A 53 8.03 -11.49 -6.96
N LYS A 54 9.31 -11.89 -6.96
CA LYS A 54 9.69 -13.31 -6.76
C LYS A 54 9.37 -13.81 -5.35
N ALA A 55 9.29 -12.91 -4.38
CA ALA A 55 9.01 -13.17 -2.98
C ALA A 55 8.48 -11.89 -2.30
N PRO A 56 7.83 -11.98 -1.12
CA PRO A 56 7.44 -10.82 -0.33
C PRO A 56 8.63 -9.88 -0.07
N GLN A 57 8.50 -8.62 -0.45
CA GLN A 57 9.55 -7.63 -0.22
C GLN A 57 9.30 -6.93 1.12
N ARG A 58 10.28 -7.01 2.03
CA ARG A 58 10.22 -6.31 3.32
C ARG A 58 10.16 -4.80 3.10
N ILE A 59 9.18 -4.17 3.73
CA ILE A 59 9.09 -2.70 3.86
C ILE A 59 9.70 -2.29 5.19
N GLY A 60 9.25 -2.88 6.30
CA GLY A 60 9.80 -2.60 7.63
C GLY A 60 8.76 -2.23 8.69
N CYS A 61 9.08 -1.31 9.59
CA CYS A 61 8.18 -0.82 10.63
C CYS A 61 7.14 0.18 10.10
N GLU A 62 6.30 0.73 10.99
CA GLU A 62 5.24 1.69 10.62
C GLU A 62 5.80 2.97 9.97
N ASP A 63 6.92 3.51 10.45
CA ASP A 63 7.54 4.70 9.86
C ASP A 63 8.08 4.43 8.45
N GLU A 64 8.65 3.24 8.25
CA GLU A 64 9.11 2.79 6.94
C GLU A 64 7.93 2.59 5.98
N LEU A 65 6.80 2.10 6.47
CA LEU A 65 5.54 2.02 5.72
C LEU A 65 5.03 3.41 5.33
N ARG A 66 5.01 4.38 6.25
CA ARG A 66 4.60 5.76 5.95
C ARG A 66 5.42 6.36 4.83
N ARG A 67 6.75 6.20 4.89
CA ARG A 67 7.67 6.63 3.84
C ARG A 67 7.36 5.93 2.51
N PHE A 68 7.22 4.61 2.51
CA PHE A 68 6.87 3.84 1.32
C PHE A 68 5.58 4.32 0.67
N LEU A 69 4.53 4.57 1.45
CA LEU A 69 3.25 5.07 0.95
C LEU A 69 3.38 6.47 0.35
N LYS A 70 4.06 7.40 1.05
CA LYS A 70 4.33 8.76 0.55
C LYS A 70 5.05 8.75 -0.80
N GLU A 71 6.03 7.86 -0.97
CA GLU A 71 6.73 7.64 -2.26
C GLU A 71 5.81 7.09 -3.36
N GLN A 72 4.85 6.22 -3.03
CA GLN A 72 3.88 5.74 -4.03
C GLN A 72 2.93 6.85 -4.49
N PHE A 73 2.59 7.81 -3.61
CA PHE A 73 1.70 8.93 -3.92
C PHE A 73 2.38 10.10 -4.65
N SER A 74 3.70 10.26 -4.57
CA SER A 74 4.44 11.43 -5.04
C SER A 74 4.57 11.55 -6.58
N GLY A 75 3.45 11.70 -7.29
CA GLY A 75 3.40 11.97 -8.74
C GLY A 75 2.69 10.92 -9.59
N LYS A 76 1.87 10.06 -8.96
CA LYS A 76 1.16 8.95 -9.61
C LYS A 76 -0.31 8.94 -9.22
N HIS A 77 -1.19 8.54 -10.14
CA HIS A 77 -2.56 8.16 -9.79
C HIS A 77 -2.53 6.86 -8.98
N CYS A 78 -2.28 6.98 -7.68
CA CYS A 78 -2.31 5.89 -6.72
C CYS A 78 -3.59 5.99 -5.91
N GLU A 79 -4.32 4.87 -5.80
CA GLU A 79 -5.43 4.74 -4.84
C GLU A 79 -5.00 3.82 -3.72
N LEU A 80 -5.52 4.05 -2.52
CA LEU A 80 -5.27 3.24 -1.35
C LEU A 80 -6.61 2.86 -0.73
N LEU A 81 -6.82 1.56 -0.54
CA LEU A 81 -7.91 1.00 0.23
C LEU A 81 -7.33 0.44 1.53
N LEU A 82 -8.00 0.74 2.64
CA LEU A 82 -7.69 0.16 3.93
C LEU A 82 -8.58 -1.07 4.11
N VAL A 83 -7.97 -2.19 4.48
CA VAL A 83 -8.68 -3.40 4.90
C VAL A 83 -8.75 -3.33 6.42
N VAL A 84 -9.95 -3.15 6.94
CA VAL A 84 -10.25 -3.00 8.37
C VAL A 84 -11.39 -3.95 8.75
N SER A 85 -11.60 -4.18 10.05
CA SER A 85 -12.81 -4.88 10.50
C SER A 85 -14.03 -3.96 10.45
N ILE A 86 -15.22 -4.53 10.53
CA ILE A 86 -16.48 -3.77 10.52
C ILE A 86 -16.54 -2.82 11.73
N GLU A 87 -16.04 -3.25 12.88
CA GLU A 87 -16.00 -2.46 14.12
C GLU A 87 -15.09 -1.24 13.96
N VAL A 88 -13.87 -1.44 13.42
CA VAL A 88 -12.93 -0.34 13.14
C VAL A 88 -13.50 0.65 12.14
N GLU A 89 -14.24 0.18 11.13
CA GLU A 89 -14.92 1.07 10.19
C GLU A 89 -16.07 1.85 10.83
N ALA A 90 -16.91 1.19 11.64
CA ALA A 90 -18.01 1.83 12.34
C ALA A 90 -17.53 2.92 13.31
N GLU A 91 -16.42 2.67 14.01
CA GLU A 91 -15.80 3.61 14.95
C GLU A 91 -14.90 4.65 14.27
N GLN A 92 -14.59 4.46 12.97
CA GLN A 92 -13.59 5.23 12.23
C GLN A 92 -12.20 5.23 12.89
N SER A 93 -11.90 4.24 13.73
CA SER A 93 -10.67 4.17 14.53
C SER A 93 -9.42 3.84 13.68
N TRP A 94 -9.57 3.63 12.38
CA TRP A 94 -8.48 3.59 11.39
C TRP A 94 -7.89 4.97 11.12
N ARG A 95 -8.56 6.05 11.53
CA ARG A 95 -8.10 7.43 11.41
C ARG A 95 -7.68 7.96 12.77
N ARG A 96 -6.55 8.66 12.84
CA ARG A 96 -6.13 9.45 14.00
C ARG A 96 -6.96 10.73 14.02
N ASP A 97 -7.49 11.08 15.18
CA ASP A 97 -8.03 12.42 15.38
C ASP A 97 -6.86 13.42 15.30
N GLU A 98 -7.08 14.52 14.57
CA GLU A 98 -6.10 15.63 14.48
C GLU A 98 -5.90 16.31 15.83
#